data_AF-A0A1G0VIL0-F1
#
_entry.id   AF-A0A1G0VIL0-F1
#
_cell.length_a   1.000
_cell.length_b   1.000
_cell.length_c   1.000
_cell.angle_alpha   90.00
_cell.angle_beta   90.00
_cell.angle_gamma   90.00
#
_symmetry.space_group_name_H-M   'P 1'
#
loop_
_entity.id
_entity.type
_entity.pdbx_description
1 polymer ?
#
loop_
_entity_poly.entity_id
_entity_poly.type
_entity_poly.pdbx_seq_one_letter_code
_entity_poly.pdbx_strand_id
1 'polypeptide(L)'
;MKRLILIFLFCITFQLMAQTEPTEIYVIDSYITPETPHRLIVTFSTSEECTSVIKIKSSKTFNVSDSLTDNHRVEIDLADLFNLTEIKYRILVKNNKKKETTSEEYEVALPSEALLTTTSDNNWYQMCIGGLVFAIPSMEYLVMDGKDYIGLSKEIPLLNFYGNGYNYPAGYIGLEYSHYLNAPHKNFLRLGYKHMFQFREIKYISPGLSFFGDFKGYNGLSAEVSLGLFQIRNIFTVYTRYRYNFQIKSGGKDFYEFSLGLYSNFFSINL
;
A
#
# COMPACT_ATOMS: atom_id res chain seq x y z
N MET A 1 -37.60 -23.36 -69.84
CA MET A 1 -37.84 -22.09 -69.12
C MET A 1 -38.61 -22.26 -67.80
N LYS A 2 -39.72 -23.01 -67.72
CA LYS A 2 -40.48 -23.19 -66.45
C LYS A 2 -39.68 -23.76 -65.26
N ARG A 3 -38.70 -24.64 -65.50
CA ARG A 3 -37.84 -25.22 -64.43
C ARG A 3 -36.77 -24.26 -63.88
N LEU A 4 -36.33 -23.26 -64.67
CA LEU A 4 -35.37 -22.26 -64.22
C LEU A 4 -36.02 -21.22 -63.30
N ILE A 5 -37.28 -20.86 -63.57
CA ILE A 5 -38.05 -19.93 -62.75
C ILE A 5 -38.31 -20.52 -61.35
N LEU A 6 -38.51 -21.83 -61.24
CA LEU A 6 -38.73 -22.51 -59.96
C LEU A 6 -37.47 -22.49 -59.07
N ILE A 7 -36.28 -22.64 -59.67
CA ILE A 7 -35.00 -22.57 -58.95
C ILE A 7 -34.72 -21.14 -58.50
N PHE A 8 -35.03 -20.15 -59.34
CA PHE A 8 -34.87 -18.74 -58.98
C PHE A 8 -35.85 -18.32 -57.86
N LEU A 9 -37.10 -18.81 -57.88
CA LEU A 9 -38.05 -18.60 -56.77
C LEU A 9 -37.59 -19.26 -55.46
N PHE A 10 -36.99 -20.45 -55.54
CA PHE A 10 -36.49 -21.16 -54.36
C PHE A 10 -35.28 -20.45 -53.71
N CYS A 11 -34.41 -19.83 -54.52
CA CYS A 11 -33.30 -19.03 -54.00
C CYS A 11 -33.76 -17.73 -53.30
N ILE A 12 -34.86 -17.12 -53.74
CA ILE A 12 -35.40 -15.91 -53.10
C ILE A 12 -35.97 -16.21 -51.71
N THR A 13 -36.53 -17.40 -51.48
CA THR A 13 -37.06 -17.79 -50.16
C THR A 13 -35.97 -18.03 -49.11
N PHE A 14 -34.74 -18.38 -49.51
CA PHE A 14 -33.63 -18.58 -48.57
C PHE A 14 -33.01 -17.28 -48.05
N GLN A 15 -33.14 -16.16 -48.78
CA GLN A 15 -32.58 -14.87 -48.33
C GLN A 15 -33.42 -14.17 -47.26
N LEU A 16 -34.67 -14.60 -47.03
CA LEU A 16 -35.56 -13.99 -46.04
C LEU A 16 -35.37 -14.53 -44.61
N MET A 17 -34.54 -15.56 -44.40
CA MET A 17 -34.30 -16.14 -43.06
C MET A 17 -32.97 -15.74 -42.41
N ALA A 18 -32.22 -14.79 -42.99
CA ALA A 18 -30.88 -14.42 -42.53
C ALA A 18 -30.81 -13.20 -41.58
N GLN A 19 -31.93 -12.62 -41.14
CA GLN A 19 -31.96 -11.33 -40.42
C GLN A 19 -32.59 -11.38 -39.02
N THR A 20 -32.24 -12.38 -38.21
CA THR A 20 -32.55 -12.34 -36.77
C THR A 20 -31.30 -12.57 -35.95
N GLU A 21 -30.29 -11.75 -36.23
CA GLU A 21 -29.15 -11.59 -35.31
C GLU A 21 -29.68 -11.22 -33.91
N PRO A 22 -29.05 -11.75 -32.84
CA PRO A 22 -29.37 -11.35 -31.47
C PRO A 22 -29.02 -9.88 -31.27
N THR A 23 -29.76 -9.19 -30.39
CA THR A 23 -29.44 -7.82 -30.00
C THR A 23 -28.06 -7.79 -29.36
N GLU A 24 -27.13 -7.04 -29.93
CA GLU A 24 -25.79 -6.91 -29.36
C GLU A 24 -25.79 -5.91 -28.22
N ILE A 25 -25.05 -6.20 -27.16
CA ILE A 25 -24.97 -5.39 -25.93
C ILE A 25 -23.54 -4.92 -25.74
N TYR A 26 -23.34 -3.62 -25.68
CA TYR A 26 -22.04 -2.96 -25.56
C TYR A 26 -21.94 -2.25 -24.22
N VAL A 27 -21.19 -2.82 -23.27
CA VAL A 27 -20.95 -2.14 -21.99
C VAL A 27 -19.94 -1.02 -22.19
N ILE A 28 -20.35 0.21 -21.91
CA ILE A 28 -19.52 1.42 -22.04
C ILE A 28 -18.74 1.62 -20.75
N ASP A 29 -19.44 1.55 -19.62
CA ASP A 29 -18.85 1.76 -18.31
C ASP A 29 -19.57 0.93 -17.25
N SER A 30 -18.79 0.40 -16.32
CA SER A 30 -19.32 -0.26 -15.14
C SER A 30 -18.37 -0.12 -13.96
N TYR A 31 -18.81 0.63 -12.96
CA TYR A 31 -18.01 0.93 -11.78
C TYR A 31 -18.90 1.15 -10.56
N ILE A 32 -18.29 1.11 -9.40
CA ILE A 32 -18.96 1.40 -8.14
C ILE A 32 -18.43 2.73 -7.61
N THR A 33 -19.33 3.58 -7.10
CA THR A 33 -18.94 4.88 -6.53
C THR A 33 -18.12 4.70 -5.24
N PRO A 34 -17.04 5.50 -5.04
CA PRO A 34 -16.24 5.43 -3.82
C PRO A 34 -16.99 5.96 -2.59
N GLU A 35 -17.95 6.86 -2.79
CA GLU A 35 -18.74 7.49 -1.72
C GLU A 35 -19.79 6.52 -1.15
N THR A 36 -19.98 6.56 0.18
CA THR A 36 -21.06 5.82 0.86
C THR A 36 -22.37 6.61 0.84
N PRO A 37 -23.54 5.98 0.58
CA PRO A 37 -23.72 4.55 0.25
C PRO A 37 -23.19 4.24 -1.16
N HIS A 38 -22.46 3.13 -1.29
CA HIS A 38 -21.89 2.71 -2.58
C HIS A 38 -23.00 2.40 -3.59
N ARG A 39 -22.80 2.84 -4.83
CA ARG A 39 -23.75 2.61 -5.92
C ARG A 39 -23.04 2.03 -7.11
N LEU A 40 -23.61 0.96 -7.68
CA LEU A 40 -23.17 0.40 -8.94
C LEU A 40 -23.76 1.22 -10.08
N ILE A 41 -22.89 1.83 -10.88
CA ILE A 41 -23.26 2.54 -12.11
C ILE A 41 -22.94 1.61 -13.28
N VAL A 42 -23.94 1.32 -14.10
CA VAL A 42 -23.78 0.56 -15.34
C VAL A 42 -24.32 1.39 -16.49
N THR A 43 -23.48 1.63 -17.48
CA THR A 43 -23.83 2.32 -18.72
C THR A 43 -23.52 1.39 -19.90
N PHE A 44 -24.50 1.16 -20.76
CA PHE A 44 -24.36 0.29 -21.94
C PHE A 44 -25.26 0.77 -23.08
N SER A 45 -24.93 0.36 -24.30
CA SER A 45 -25.76 0.57 -25.47
C SER A 45 -26.10 -0.75 -26.16
N THR A 46 -27.12 -0.72 -27.02
CA THR A 46 -27.55 -1.89 -27.79
C THR A 46 -27.61 -1.60 -29.29
N SER A 47 -27.49 -2.64 -30.11
CA SER A 47 -27.56 -2.52 -31.58
C SER A 47 -28.95 -2.10 -32.11
N GLU A 48 -29.99 -2.21 -31.29
CA GLU A 48 -31.37 -1.81 -31.58
C GLU A 48 -32.07 -1.33 -30.30
N GLU A 49 -33.18 -0.60 -30.44
CA GLU A 49 -33.96 -0.12 -29.30
C GLU A 49 -34.62 -1.27 -28.52
N CYS A 50 -34.41 -1.29 -27.21
CA CYS A 50 -34.91 -2.34 -26.33
C CYS A 50 -35.33 -1.81 -24.95
N THR A 51 -36.10 -2.61 -24.21
CA THR A 51 -36.23 -2.46 -22.76
C THR A 51 -35.16 -3.30 -22.08
N SER A 52 -34.73 -2.91 -20.89
CA SER A 52 -33.55 -3.53 -20.29
C SER A 52 -33.61 -3.66 -18.78
N VAL A 53 -32.98 -4.72 -18.28
CA VAL A 53 -32.98 -5.12 -16.88
C VAL A 53 -31.61 -5.69 -16.52
N ILE A 54 -31.10 -5.37 -15.33
CA ILE A 54 -29.87 -5.97 -14.78
C ILE A 54 -30.23 -6.98 -13.70
N LYS A 55 -29.65 -8.17 -13.79
CA LYS A 55 -29.81 -9.24 -12.79
C LYS A 55 -28.50 -9.47 -12.07
N ILE A 56 -28.49 -9.27 -10.75
CA ILE A 56 -27.36 -9.56 -9.86
C ILE A 56 -27.51 -10.98 -9.30
N LYS A 57 -26.40 -11.72 -9.16
CA LYS A 57 -26.37 -13.14 -8.75
C LYS A 57 -27.11 -13.45 -7.43
N SER A 58 -27.31 -12.46 -6.56
CA SER A 58 -28.16 -12.53 -5.36
C SER A 58 -29.67 -12.61 -5.63
N SER A 59 -30.07 -12.84 -6.89
CA SER A 59 -31.46 -12.93 -7.37
C SER A 59 -32.25 -11.62 -7.36
N LYS A 60 -31.58 -10.48 -7.13
CA LYS A 60 -32.18 -9.15 -7.30
C LYS A 60 -32.14 -8.73 -8.77
N THR A 61 -33.24 -8.13 -9.20
CA THR A 61 -33.46 -7.68 -10.57
C THR A 61 -33.74 -6.19 -10.53
N PHE A 62 -32.98 -5.41 -11.28
CA PHE A 62 -33.04 -3.96 -11.33
C PHE A 62 -33.48 -3.51 -12.71
N ASN A 63 -34.57 -2.77 -12.76
CA ASN A 63 -35.06 -2.23 -14.00
C ASN A 63 -34.15 -1.08 -14.47
N VAL A 64 -33.79 -1.07 -15.74
CA VAL A 64 -32.93 -0.03 -16.33
C VAL A 64 -33.73 0.86 -17.26
N SER A 65 -34.54 0.28 -18.16
CA SER A 65 -35.42 1.05 -19.03
C SER A 65 -36.72 0.31 -19.33
N ASP A 66 -37.84 0.99 -19.05
CA ASP A 66 -39.19 0.54 -19.44
C ASP A 66 -39.59 0.97 -20.86
N SER A 67 -38.93 2.01 -21.38
CA SER A 67 -39.11 2.46 -22.76
C SER A 67 -38.05 1.85 -23.68
N LEU A 68 -38.44 1.65 -24.94
CA LEU A 68 -37.52 1.26 -26.00
C LEU A 68 -36.49 2.38 -26.21
N THR A 69 -35.22 2.07 -25.96
CA THR A 69 -34.08 2.94 -26.20
C THR A 69 -32.86 2.09 -26.50
N ASP A 70 -31.86 2.67 -27.15
CA ASP A 70 -30.58 2.07 -27.48
C ASP A 70 -29.46 2.46 -26.48
N ASN A 71 -29.74 3.40 -25.58
CA ASN A 71 -28.80 3.93 -24.60
C ASN A 71 -29.35 3.73 -23.18
N HIS A 72 -28.60 3.02 -22.35
CA HIS A 72 -29.06 2.57 -21.06
C HIS A 72 -28.09 2.98 -19.96
N ARG A 73 -28.66 3.49 -18.86
CA ARG A 73 -27.91 3.81 -17.66
C ARG A 73 -28.75 3.52 -16.44
N VAL A 74 -28.16 2.86 -15.45
CA VAL A 74 -28.78 2.64 -14.15
C VAL A 74 -27.78 2.90 -13.04
N GLU A 75 -28.33 3.32 -11.91
CA GLU A 75 -27.62 3.48 -10.66
C GLU A 75 -28.30 2.60 -9.61
N ILE A 76 -27.59 1.60 -9.11
CA ILE A 76 -28.11 0.58 -8.21
C ILE A 76 -27.51 0.80 -6.83
N ASP A 77 -28.36 1.04 -5.84
CA ASP A 77 -27.94 1.13 -4.43
C ASP A 77 -27.49 -0.26 -3.92
N LEU A 78 -26.27 -0.32 -3.39
CA LEU A 78 -25.65 -1.54 -2.87
C LEU A 78 -25.80 -1.68 -1.34
N ALA A 79 -26.57 -0.83 -0.66
CA ALA A 79 -26.81 -0.87 0.79
C ALA A 79 -27.10 -2.29 1.33
N ASP A 80 -27.84 -3.10 0.58
CA ASP A 80 -28.22 -4.47 0.98
C ASP A 80 -27.20 -5.55 0.57
N LEU A 81 -26.11 -5.20 -0.13
CA LEU A 81 -25.17 -6.12 -0.77
C LEU A 81 -23.71 -5.95 -0.27
N PHE A 82 -23.52 -5.20 0.83
CA PHE A 82 -22.21 -4.82 1.42
C PHE A 82 -21.27 -5.97 1.82
N ASN A 83 -21.75 -7.22 1.90
CA ASN A 83 -20.93 -8.37 2.32
C ASN A 83 -20.24 -9.11 1.15
N LEU A 84 -20.41 -8.66 -0.09
CA LEU A 84 -19.79 -9.30 -1.27
C LEU A 84 -18.48 -8.59 -1.59
N THR A 85 -17.44 -9.35 -1.98
CA THR A 85 -16.14 -8.79 -2.43
C THR A 85 -16.16 -8.37 -3.90
N GLU A 86 -17.08 -8.94 -4.67
CA GLU A 86 -17.26 -8.74 -6.10
C GLU A 86 -18.77 -8.75 -6.40
N ILE A 87 -19.21 -7.95 -7.37
CA ILE A 87 -20.60 -7.99 -7.86
C ILE A 87 -20.60 -8.56 -9.26
N LYS A 88 -21.29 -9.71 -9.41
CA LYS A 88 -21.52 -10.38 -10.69
C LYS A 88 -22.92 -10.11 -11.19
N TYR A 89 -23.05 -9.62 -12.41
CA TYR A 89 -24.34 -9.27 -13.00
C TYR A 89 -24.43 -9.65 -14.50
N ARG A 90 -25.67 -9.76 -14.98
CA ARG A 90 -26.00 -9.93 -16.40
C ARG A 90 -27.01 -8.89 -16.83
N ILE A 91 -26.93 -8.48 -18.08
CA ILE A 91 -27.86 -7.56 -18.73
C ILE A 91 -28.84 -8.39 -19.55
N LEU A 92 -30.14 -8.19 -19.33
CA LEU A 92 -31.22 -8.79 -20.09
C LEU A 92 -31.92 -7.68 -20.85
N VAL A 93 -32.02 -7.83 -22.17
CA VAL A 93 -32.68 -6.87 -23.04
C VAL A 93 -33.82 -7.52 -23.80
N LYS A 94 -34.88 -6.75 -24.06
CA LYS A 94 -36.05 -7.19 -24.82
C LYS A 94 -36.38 -6.17 -25.90
N ASN A 95 -36.22 -6.57 -27.14
CA ASN A 95 -36.45 -5.68 -28.28
C ASN A 95 -37.94 -5.52 -28.60
N ASN A 96 -38.25 -4.66 -29.58
CA ASN A 96 -39.61 -4.42 -30.07
C ASN A 96 -40.33 -5.69 -30.58
N LYS A 97 -39.60 -6.72 -31.03
CA LYS A 97 -40.11 -8.04 -31.44
C LYS A 97 -40.32 -8.99 -30.27
N LYS A 98 -40.15 -8.52 -29.03
CA LYS A 98 -40.21 -9.30 -27.78
C LYS A 98 -39.17 -10.42 -27.70
N LYS A 99 -38.11 -10.38 -28.51
CA LYS A 99 -36.98 -11.31 -28.44
C LYS A 99 -36.08 -10.86 -27.29
N GLU A 100 -35.76 -11.81 -26.42
CA GLU A 100 -34.91 -11.57 -25.27
C GLU A 100 -33.47 -11.98 -25.57
N THR A 101 -32.52 -11.11 -25.25
CA THR A 101 -31.09 -11.38 -25.35
C THR A 101 -30.45 -11.18 -23.98
N THR A 102 -29.54 -12.06 -23.60
CA THR A 102 -28.82 -11.98 -22.33
C THR A 102 -27.34 -11.82 -22.62
N SER A 103 -26.69 -10.89 -21.93
CA SER A 103 -25.24 -10.69 -22.02
C SER A 103 -24.47 -11.85 -21.39
N GLU A 104 -23.16 -11.85 -21.60
CA GLU A 104 -22.24 -12.56 -20.73
C GLU A 104 -22.29 -12.04 -19.28
N GLU A 105 -21.62 -12.75 -18.38
CA GLU A 105 -21.52 -12.36 -16.97
C GLU A 105 -20.40 -11.34 -16.79
N TYR A 106 -20.77 -10.15 -16.34
CA TYR A 106 -19.84 -9.08 -16.01
C TYR A 106 -19.54 -9.07 -14.52
N GLU A 107 -18.33 -8.65 -14.17
CA GLU A 107 -17.85 -8.56 -12.80
C GLU A 107 -17.32 -7.15 -12.53
N VAL A 108 -17.77 -6.55 -11.43
CA VAL A 108 -17.25 -5.27 -10.94
C VAL A 108 -16.76 -5.47 -9.51
N ALA A 109 -15.48 -5.19 -9.32
CA ALA A 109 -14.87 -5.15 -8.00
C ALA A 109 -15.35 -3.91 -7.25
N LEU A 110 -15.63 -4.05 -5.95
CA LEU A 110 -15.87 -2.89 -5.09
C LEU A 110 -14.63 -1.98 -5.07
N PRO A 111 -14.80 -0.65 -4.99
CA PRO A 111 -13.69 0.27 -4.86
C PRO A 111 -12.94 -0.14 -3.61
N SER A 112 -11.71 -0.59 -3.80
CA SER A 112 -10.89 -1.17 -2.74
C SER A 112 -10.31 -0.07 -1.85
N GLU A 113 -11.17 0.80 -1.32
CA GLU A 113 -10.81 1.65 -0.19
C GLU A 113 -11.08 0.86 1.09
N ALA A 114 -10.05 0.13 1.52
CA ALA A 114 -9.96 -0.57 2.79
C ALA A 114 -10.88 -1.80 3.00
N LEU A 115 -10.70 -2.86 2.20
CA LEU A 115 -10.55 -4.18 2.84
C LEU A 115 -9.14 -4.26 3.45
N LEU A 116 -8.86 -3.38 4.42
CA LEU A 116 -8.30 -3.91 5.65
C LEU A 116 -9.41 -4.86 6.10
N THR A 117 -9.31 -6.14 5.75
CA THR A 117 -9.90 -7.13 6.62
C THR A 117 -9.30 -6.80 7.98
N THR A 118 -10.05 -6.10 8.80
CA THR A 118 -10.00 -6.27 10.24
C THR A 118 -10.38 -7.72 10.44
N THR A 119 -9.42 -8.62 10.17
CA THR A 119 -9.16 -9.64 11.16
C THR A 119 -9.13 -8.87 12.45
N SER A 120 -10.21 -8.97 13.22
CA SER A 120 -10.30 -8.51 14.60
C SER A 120 -9.35 -9.34 15.47
N ASP A 121 -8.18 -9.67 14.94
CA ASP A 121 -7.02 -10.06 15.67
C ASP A 121 -6.56 -8.75 16.29
N ASN A 122 -7.21 -8.42 17.40
CA ASN A 122 -6.77 -7.42 18.34
C ASN A 122 -5.39 -7.89 18.83
N ASN A 123 -4.37 -7.58 18.03
CA ASN A 123 -3.03 -8.10 18.14
C ASN A 123 -2.25 -7.28 19.16
N TRP A 124 -2.83 -7.11 20.36
CA TRP A 124 -2.18 -6.48 21.50
C TRP A 124 -0.81 -7.13 21.75
N TYR A 125 -0.67 -8.43 21.50
CA TYR A 125 0.61 -9.13 21.56
C TYR A 125 1.62 -8.64 20.50
N GLN A 126 1.19 -8.31 19.27
CA GLN A 126 2.09 -7.71 18.27
C GLN A 126 2.48 -6.28 18.67
N MET A 127 1.57 -5.53 19.30
CA MET A 127 1.88 -4.21 19.85
C MET A 127 2.89 -4.31 21.01
N CYS A 128 2.72 -5.27 21.93
CA CYS A 128 3.67 -5.56 23.01
C CYS A 128 5.01 -6.05 22.48
N ILE A 129 5.04 -6.92 21.47
CA ILE A 129 6.26 -7.35 20.79
C ILE A 129 6.92 -6.16 20.10
N GLY A 130 6.13 -5.29 19.45
CA GLY A 130 6.59 -4.03 18.87
C GLY A 130 7.30 -3.15 19.89
N GLY A 131 6.67 -2.92 21.04
CA GLY A 131 7.23 -2.16 22.16
C GLY A 131 8.46 -2.83 22.79
N LEU A 132 8.45 -4.15 22.97
CA LEU A 132 9.59 -4.90 23.50
C LEU A 132 10.80 -4.82 22.57
N VAL A 133 10.61 -5.02 21.27
CA VAL A 133 11.67 -4.90 20.28
C VAL A 133 12.16 -3.45 20.17
N PHE A 134 11.26 -2.48 20.29
CA PHE A 134 11.64 -1.09 20.45
C PHE A 134 12.45 -0.85 21.74
N ALA A 135 12.25 -1.58 22.83
CA ALA A 135 13.06 -1.42 24.03
C ALA A 135 14.47 -2.02 23.90
N ILE A 136 14.72 -2.89 22.90
CA ILE A 136 16.03 -3.51 22.71
C ILE A 136 17.05 -2.43 22.32
N PRO A 137 18.15 -2.28 23.10
CA PRO A 137 19.25 -1.41 22.72
C PRO A 137 20.11 -2.07 21.63
N SER A 138 20.79 -1.24 20.86
CA SER A 138 21.85 -1.66 19.95
C SER A 138 23.09 -2.06 20.76
N MET A 139 23.78 -3.11 20.30
CA MET A 139 25.10 -3.47 20.79
C MET A 139 26.13 -2.51 20.18
N GLU A 140 27.02 -1.97 20.99
CA GLU A 140 28.11 -1.10 20.52
C GLU A 140 29.47 -1.65 20.92
N TYR A 141 30.43 -1.55 20.01
CA TYR A 141 31.84 -1.79 20.22
C TYR A 141 32.59 -0.48 20.04
N LEU A 142 33.22 -0.02 21.11
CA LEU A 142 33.94 1.24 21.22
C LEU A 142 35.44 0.96 21.24
N VAL A 143 36.20 1.70 20.43
CA VAL A 143 37.65 1.75 20.55
C VAL A 143 38.07 3.16 20.91
N MET A 144 38.71 3.28 22.08
CA MET A 144 39.21 4.55 22.59
C MET A 144 40.60 4.32 23.17
N ASP A 145 41.59 5.07 22.67
CA ASP A 145 42.99 4.99 23.12
C ASP A 145 43.62 3.59 22.98
N GLY A 146 43.30 2.89 21.89
CA GLY A 146 43.78 1.52 21.65
C GLY A 146 43.21 0.47 22.60
N LYS A 147 42.17 0.81 23.36
CA LYS A 147 41.43 -0.10 24.22
C LYS A 147 40.00 -0.26 23.73
N ASP A 148 39.50 -1.47 23.92
CA ASP A 148 38.20 -1.90 23.43
C ASP A 148 37.19 -1.98 24.57
N TYR A 149 35.97 -1.54 24.30
CA TYR A 149 34.88 -1.56 25.24
C TYR A 149 33.60 -2.00 24.54
N ILE A 150 32.74 -2.69 25.29
CA ILE A 150 31.40 -3.06 24.84
C ILE A 150 30.41 -2.14 25.54
N GLY A 151 29.40 -1.70 24.80
CA GLY A 151 28.33 -0.87 25.30
C GLY A 151 27.00 -1.22 24.69
N LEU A 152 25.99 -0.52 25.18
CA LEU A 152 24.64 -0.57 24.69
C LEU A 152 24.21 0.86 24.36
N SER A 153 23.51 1.04 23.26
CA SER A 153 22.92 2.32 22.91
C SER A 153 21.46 2.24 22.55
N LYS A 154 20.75 3.31 22.83
CA LYS A 154 19.38 3.46 22.37
C LYS A 154 19.18 4.82 21.76
N GLU A 155 18.72 4.80 20.52
CA GLU A 155 18.29 5.99 19.81
C GLU A 155 16.77 6.03 19.70
N ILE A 156 16.22 7.23 19.87
CA ILE A 156 14.81 7.54 19.66
C ILE A 156 14.76 8.70 18.64
N PRO A 157 14.09 8.52 17.49
CA PRO A 157 13.84 9.62 16.57
C PRO A 157 12.87 10.61 17.24
N LEU A 158 13.25 11.88 17.35
CA LEU A 158 12.39 12.93 17.89
C LEU A 158 11.50 13.53 16.80
N LEU A 159 12.13 13.89 15.67
CA LEU A 159 11.48 14.54 14.53
C LEU A 159 11.81 13.78 13.27
N ASN A 160 10.78 13.42 12.50
CA ASN A 160 10.92 12.75 11.21
C ASN A 160 10.49 13.67 10.08
N PHE A 161 11.26 13.67 9.00
CA PHE A 161 10.95 14.33 7.74
C PHE A 161 10.62 13.26 6.73
N TYR A 162 9.33 13.12 6.37
CA TYR A 162 8.93 12.14 5.37
C TYR A 162 9.20 12.65 3.96
N GLY A 163 9.63 11.74 3.08
CA GLY A 163 9.73 11.97 1.65
C GLY A 163 8.83 10.99 0.89
N ASN A 164 9.09 10.80 -0.40
CA ASN A 164 8.26 9.97 -1.28
C ASN A 164 8.29 8.45 -1.00
N GLY A 165 8.99 7.98 0.05
CA GLY A 165 9.15 6.56 0.37
C GLY A 165 8.27 6.10 1.54
N TYR A 166 7.75 4.87 1.47
CA TYR A 166 6.78 4.33 2.45
C TYR A 166 7.41 3.73 3.72
N ASN A 167 8.67 3.25 3.67
CA ASN A 167 9.24 2.40 4.74
C ASN A 167 10.24 3.12 5.66
N TYR A 168 10.80 4.26 5.23
CA TYR A 168 11.77 5.05 5.99
C TYR A 168 11.50 6.54 5.77
N PRO A 169 11.74 7.41 6.77
CA PRO A 169 11.71 8.86 6.55
C PRO A 169 12.84 9.26 5.58
N ALA A 170 12.74 10.43 4.95
CA ALA A 170 13.85 11.00 4.18
C ALA A 170 15.00 11.42 5.11
N GLY A 171 14.68 11.78 6.34
CA GLY A 171 15.67 11.96 7.40
C GLY A 171 15.01 12.18 8.75
N TYR A 172 15.80 12.19 9.81
CA TYR A 172 15.29 12.40 11.15
C TYR A 172 16.32 13.05 12.08
N ILE A 173 15.82 13.76 13.08
CA ILE A 173 16.61 14.22 14.23
C ILE A 173 16.39 13.22 15.36
N GLY A 174 17.46 12.59 15.84
CA GLY A 174 17.44 11.56 16.87
C GLY A 174 18.16 11.98 18.14
N LEU A 175 17.63 11.53 19.27
CA LEU A 175 18.29 11.55 20.57
C LEU A 175 18.78 10.14 20.89
N GLU A 176 20.07 10.00 21.18
CA GLU A 176 20.68 8.72 21.50
C GLU A 176 21.39 8.77 22.84
N TYR A 177 21.24 7.70 23.62
CA TYR A 177 22.01 7.47 24.83
C TYR A 177 22.83 6.17 24.70
N SER A 178 24.13 6.25 24.95
CA SER A 178 25.03 5.09 25.02
C SER A 178 25.60 4.92 26.43
N HIS A 179 25.71 3.66 26.85
CA HIS A 179 26.42 3.25 28.06
C HIS A 179 27.51 2.21 27.74
N TYR A 180 28.75 2.49 28.12
CA TYR A 180 29.91 1.63 27.92
C TYR A 180 30.42 1.01 29.21
N LEU A 181 30.61 -0.31 29.19
CA LEU A 181 31.14 -1.07 30.31
C LEU A 181 32.64 -0.80 30.46
N ASN A 182 33.06 -0.39 31.66
CA ASN A 182 34.45 -0.18 32.05
C ASN A 182 35.25 0.85 31.23
N ALA A 183 34.58 1.66 30.40
CA ALA A 183 35.22 2.77 29.70
C ALA A 183 35.54 3.94 30.66
N PRO A 184 36.59 4.73 30.39
CA PRO A 184 36.87 5.99 31.10
C PRO A 184 35.68 6.96 31.06
N HIS A 185 35.03 7.08 29.90
CA HIS A 185 33.79 7.82 29.70
C HIS A 185 32.69 6.81 29.38
N LYS A 186 31.77 6.65 30.34
CA LYS A 186 30.78 5.56 30.30
C LYS A 186 29.48 5.97 29.63
N ASN A 187 29.05 7.21 29.81
CA ASN A 187 27.73 7.65 29.39
C ASN A 187 27.88 8.74 28.35
N PHE A 188 27.17 8.60 27.23
CA PHE A 188 27.11 9.63 26.20
C PHE A 188 25.65 9.90 25.85
N LEU A 189 25.28 11.16 25.84
CA LEU A 189 24.04 11.62 25.22
C LEU A 189 24.39 12.28 23.88
N ARG A 190 23.64 11.96 22.84
CA ARG A 190 23.84 12.48 21.48
C ARG A 190 22.54 13.03 20.90
N LEU A 191 22.66 14.13 20.19
CA LEU A 191 21.59 14.73 19.41
C LEU A 191 22.12 14.94 17.99
N GLY A 192 21.45 14.38 16.99
CA GLY A 192 21.97 14.42 15.63
C GLY A 192 20.91 14.28 14.55
N TYR A 193 21.29 14.68 13.34
CA TYR A 193 20.49 14.52 12.14
C TYR A 193 21.04 13.37 11.29
N LYS A 194 20.13 12.57 10.74
CA LYS A 194 20.42 11.46 9.82
C LYS A 194 19.58 11.60 8.57
N HIS A 195 20.21 11.48 7.42
CA HIS A 195 19.54 11.47 6.14
C HIS A 195 19.47 10.04 5.63
N MET A 196 18.33 9.56 5.14
CA MET A 196 18.17 8.16 4.71
C MET A 196 17.95 8.06 3.20
N PHE A 197 18.85 7.35 2.54
CA PHE A 197 18.72 6.94 1.15
C PHE A 197 18.24 5.49 1.12
N GLN A 198 17.08 5.25 0.49
CA GLN A 198 16.46 3.92 0.44
C GLN A 198 16.92 3.16 -0.81
N PHE A 199 17.30 1.89 -0.66
CA PHE A 199 17.62 1.00 -1.78
C PHE A 199 16.91 -0.34 -1.63
N ARG A 200 16.79 -1.08 -2.73
CA ARG A 200 16.05 -2.35 -2.76
C ARG A 200 16.85 -3.48 -2.10
N GLU A 201 18.14 -3.55 -2.38
CA GLU A 201 19.05 -4.62 -1.95
C GLU A 201 19.55 -4.38 -0.52
N ILE A 202 20.00 -3.16 -0.23
CA ILE A 202 20.40 -2.69 1.10
C ILE A 202 19.37 -1.66 1.55
N LYS A 203 18.50 -2.08 2.46
CA LYS A 203 17.27 -1.36 2.85
C LYS A 203 17.43 0.16 2.95
N TYR A 204 18.54 0.62 3.52
CA TYR A 204 18.96 2.01 3.41
C TYR A 204 20.48 2.20 3.58
N ILE A 205 20.96 3.36 3.15
CA ILE A 205 22.22 3.98 3.59
C ILE A 205 21.85 5.29 4.28
N SER A 206 22.41 5.54 5.47
CA SER A 206 22.07 6.71 6.26
C SER A 206 23.32 7.41 6.82
N PRO A 207 23.85 8.43 6.13
CA PRO A 207 24.84 9.33 6.71
C PRO A 207 24.19 10.25 7.75
N GLY A 208 24.95 10.58 8.79
CA GLY A 208 24.49 11.46 9.86
C GLY A 208 25.60 12.24 10.54
N LEU A 209 25.18 13.32 11.20
CA LEU A 209 26.01 14.17 12.04
C LEU A 209 25.33 14.36 13.39
N SER A 210 26.09 14.18 14.47
CA SER A 210 25.59 14.27 15.84
C SER A 210 26.50 15.13 16.70
N PHE A 211 25.93 15.85 17.65
CA PHE A 211 26.65 16.39 18.80
C PHE A 211 26.59 15.37 19.94
N PHE A 212 27.69 15.17 20.68
CA PHE A 212 27.71 14.27 21.83
C PHE A 212 28.27 14.95 23.08
N GLY A 213 27.86 14.47 24.26
CA GLY A 213 28.39 14.89 25.56
C GLY A 213 28.23 13.84 26.66
N ASP A 214 29.15 13.82 27.64
CA ASP A 214 29.14 12.90 28.79
C ASP A 214 28.63 13.53 30.11
N PHE A 215 28.10 14.76 30.04
CA PHE A 215 27.70 15.58 31.19
C PHE A 215 28.82 15.95 32.18
N LYS A 216 30.08 15.62 31.88
CA LYS A 216 31.28 15.91 32.68
C LYS A 216 32.30 16.75 31.90
N GLY A 217 31.85 17.38 30.82
CA GLY A 217 32.66 18.24 29.96
C GLY A 217 33.45 17.49 28.88
N TYR A 218 33.14 16.22 28.61
CA TYR A 218 33.62 15.50 27.43
C TYR A 218 32.57 15.59 26.32
N ASN A 219 32.81 16.46 25.33
CA ASN A 219 31.84 16.75 24.28
C ASN A 219 32.49 17.02 22.93
N GLY A 220 31.75 16.70 21.87
CA GLY A 220 32.27 16.80 20.53
C GLY A 220 31.23 16.57 19.44
N LEU A 221 31.73 16.30 18.24
CA LEU A 221 30.92 16.04 17.05
C LEU A 221 31.17 14.62 16.56
N SER A 222 30.14 14.00 16.03
CA SER A 222 30.21 12.66 15.47
C SER A 222 29.79 12.69 14.02
N ALA A 223 30.55 12.01 13.17
CA ALA A 223 30.13 11.65 11.83
C ALA A 223 29.82 10.15 11.80
N GLU A 224 28.67 9.78 11.26
CA GLU A 224 28.23 8.38 11.22
C GLU A 224 27.65 7.99 9.87
N VAL A 225 27.74 6.70 9.58
CA VAL A 225 27.06 6.07 8.46
C VAL A 225 26.43 4.77 8.94
N SER A 226 25.15 4.58 8.63
CA SER A 226 24.39 3.38 8.97
C SER A 226 23.91 2.69 7.71
N LEU A 227 23.94 1.36 7.72
CA LEU A 227 23.47 0.51 6.63
C LEU A 227 22.33 -0.38 7.14
N GLY A 228 21.16 -0.27 6.52
CA GLY A 228 20.07 -1.20 6.72
C GLY A 228 20.31 -2.47 5.89
N LEU A 229 20.49 -3.61 6.55
CA LEU A 229 20.89 -4.86 5.92
C LEU A 229 19.67 -5.62 5.39
N PHE A 230 18.75 -5.98 6.28
CA PHE A 230 17.53 -6.72 5.94
C PHE A 230 16.42 -6.42 6.95
N GLN A 231 15.18 -6.75 6.56
CA GLN A 231 14.00 -6.55 7.40
C GLN A 231 13.51 -7.85 8.00
N ILE A 232 13.08 -7.79 9.26
CA ILE A 232 12.39 -8.87 9.96
C ILE A 232 10.90 -8.52 10.00
N ARG A 233 10.06 -9.37 9.38
CA ARG A 233 8.60 -9.22 9.29
C ARG A 233 8.13 -7.87 8.71
N ASN A 234 8.93 -7.23 7.86
CA ASN A 234 8.68 -5.89 7.31
C ASN A 234 8.51 -4.77 8.36
N ILE A 235 8.90 -5.01 9.62
CA ILE A 235 8.75 -4.05 10.72
C ILE A 235 10.11 -3.52 11.16
N PHE A 236 11.06 -4.42 11.43
CA PHE A 236 12.36 -4.05 11.99
C PHE A 236 13.43 -4.18 10.94
N THR A 237 14.31 -3.19 10.84
CA THR A 237 15.48 -3.28 9.97
C THR A 237 16.71 -3.55 10.82
N VAL A 238 17.37 -4.68 10.57
CA VAL A 238 18.68 -4.93 11.15
C VAL A 238 19.67 -3.99 10.49
N TYR A 239 20.39 -3.22 11.30
CA TYR A 239 21.37 -2.27 10.80
C TYR A 239 22.73 -2.45 11.44
N THR A 240 23.76 -2.11 10.67
CA THR A 240 25.11 -1.85 11.19
C THR A 240 25.43 -0.38 11.06
N ARG A 241 26.20 0.17 11.98
CA ARG A 241 26.62 1.57 11.97
C ARG A 241 28.08 1.69 12.31
N TYR A 242 28.77 2.59 11.61
CA TYR A 242 30.07 3.09 12.00
C TYR A 242 29.95 4.57 12.36
N ARG A 243 30.58 4.96 13.46
CA ARG A 243 30.65 6.36 13.90
C ARG A 243 32.07 6.71 14.29
N TYR A 244 32.53 7.86 13.82
CA TYR A 244 33.74 8.51 14.31
C TYR A 244 33.36 9.71 15.16
N ASN A 245 33.96 9.84 16.34
CA ASN A 245 33.67 10.90 17.30
C ASN A 245 34.92 11.79 17.47
N PHE A 246 34.80 13.04 17.05
CA PHE A 246 35.79 14.10 17.19
C PHE A 246 35.62 14.81 18.52
N GLN A 247 36.64 14.78 19.36
CA GLN A 247 36.59 15.41 20.68
C GLN A 247 37.16 16.83 20.66
N ILE A 248 36.41 17.80 21.15
CA ILE A 248 36.78 19.23 21.06
C ILE A 248 37.64 19.68 22.25
N LYS A 249 37.54 18.99 23.39
CA LYS A 249 38.31 19.34 24.60
C LYS A 249 39.82 19.11 24.41
N SER A 250 40.63 20.07 24.84
CA SER A 250 42.10 19.94 24.88
C SER A 250 42.52 18.71 25.70
N GLY A 251 43.30 17.81 25.08
CA GLY A 251 43.74 16.54 25.66
C GLY A 251 42.68 15.43 25.66
N GLY A 252 41.48 15.69 25.13
CA GLY A 252 40.49 14.67 24.86
C GLY A 252 40.90 13.78 23.68
N LYS A 253 40.37 12.55 23.62
CA LYS A 253 40.76 11.56 22.62
C LYS A 253 39.61 11.27 21.67
N ASP A 254 39.91 11.26 20.38
CA ASP A 254 38.94 10.77 19.41
C ASP A 254 38.71 9.26 19.62
N PHE A 255 37.54 8.81 19.21
CA PHE A 255 37.15 7.41 19.34
C PHE A 255 36.17 7.03 18.24
N TYR A 256 36.13 5.74 17.91
CA TYR A 256 35.22 5.21 16.92
C TYR A 256 34.38 4.08 17.50
N GLU A 257 33.20 3.92 16.95
CA GLU A 257 32.15 3.03 17.43
C GLU A 257 31.60 2.22 16.26
N PHE A 258 31.35 0.95 16.52
CA PHE A 258 30.62 0.05 15.64
C PHE A 258 29.36 -0.41 16.36
N SER A 259 28.19 -0.23 15.74
CA SER A 259 26.92 -0.62 16.34
C SER A 259 26.21 -1.67 15.49
N LEU A 260 25.60 -2.65 16.14
CA LEU A 260 24.64 -3.58 15.55
C LEU A 260 23.31 -3.43 16.28
N GLY A 261 22.23 -3.16 15.54
CA GLY A 261 20.96 -2.84 16.16
C GLY A 261 19.74 -3.07 15.28
N LEU A 262 18.59 -2.70 15.85
CA LEU A 262 17.29 -2.75 15.20
C LEU A 262 16.76 -1.33 15.04
N TYR A 263 16.49 -0.94 13.79
CA TYR A 263 15.82 0.31 13.46
C TYR A 263 14.33 0.05 13.31
N SER A 264 13.53 0.96 13.88
CA SER A 264 12.08 0.97 13.74
C SER A 264 11.52 2.36 13.93
N ASN A 265 10.49 2.70 13.16
CA ASN A 265 9.96 4.06 13.10
C ASN A 265 8.66 4.27 13.92
N PHE A 266 8.61 3.76 15.15
CA PHE A 266 7.36 3.68 15.94
C PHE A 266 6.98 4.94 16.72
N PHE A 267 7.95 5.76 17.15
CA PHE A 267 7.70 6.89 18.05
C PHE A 267 8.42 8.13 17.52
N SER A 268 7.76 8.90 16.68
CA SER A 268 8.28 10.16 16.16
C SER A 268 7.15 11.15 15.93
N ILE A 269 7.43 12.43 16.13
CA ILE A 269 6.56 13.47 15.60
C ILE A 269 6.86 13.56 14.10
N ASN A 270 5.81 13.38 13.30
CA ASN A 270 5.90 13.43 11.85
C ASN A 270 5.65 14.87 11.40
N LEU A 271 6.65 15.46 10.73
CA LEU A 271 6.59 16.80 10.14
C LEU A 271 6.51 16.71 8.61
#